data_AF-A0A7X8QJV6-F1
#
_entry.id   AF-A0A7X8QJV6-F1
#
_cell.length_a   1.000
_cell.length_b   1.000
_cell.length_c   1.000
_cell.angle_alpha   90.00
_cell.angle_beta   90.00
_cell.angle_gamma   90.00
#
_symmetry.space_group_name_H-M   'P 1'
#
loop_
_entity.id
_entity.type
_entity.pdbx_description
1 polymer ?
#
loop_
_entity_poly.entity_id
_entity_poly.type
_entity_poly.pdbx_seq_one_letter_code
_entity_poly.pdbx_strand_id
1 'polypeptide(L)'
;GETETIRIVLYPPQRGLKVNPYPAADRDFIELCLAQLQRLFFNHPVHRIEWLLPDDRPELQALAEAIGFTLEGRLRSALATDFYYQDALMVSLLRPENALSNYGFVNFGWFLVAVFGDDQWVKTSDLLPYGKTVENPFLYDCLAAVGLIDHKGVVSNQVAQLEVGGFLFSGKSRLRAVEQGCRELSGYILGERSRFEVPLDPTQGTEFQRQVWAALRTIPYGQVQSYEDVANHVLYYSGLDQSEVEVDQPVKYGKNTDKHLQQNYAAGHFYARAVGAACAANPFLLFVPCHRVISKDGKLTGFSSGVENKGHLLDYEIMGVRPEES
;
A
#
# COMPACT_ATOMS: atom_id res chain seq x y z
N GLY A 1 -1.13 -18.84 12.90
CA GLY A 1 -1.05 -19.49 11.57
C GLY A 1 -1.99 -18.71 10.70
N GLU A 2 -1.45 -18.01 9.69
CA GLU A 2 -1.80 -16.61 9.37
C GLU A 2 -1.08 -15.62 10.30
N THR A 3 -0.75 -14.46 9.75
CA THR A 3 0.12 -13.42 10.34
C THR A 3 -0.53 -12.81 11.58
N GLU A 4 0.07 -12.98 12.75
CA GLU A 4 -0.50 -12.58 14.05
C GLU A 4 0.21 -11.33 14.61
N THR A 5 -0.54 -10.36 15.15
CA THR A 5 0.00 -9.34 16.05
C THR A 5 0.21 -9.99 17.42
N ILE A 6 1.45 -10.01 17.90
CA ILE A 6 1.72 -10.49 19.26
C ILE A 6 1.78 -9.28 20.18
N ARG A 7 0.77 -9.11 21.03
CA ARG A 7 0.82 -8.15 22.13
C ARG A 7 1.39 -8.82 23.36
N ILE A 8 2.48 -8.25 23.86
CA ILE A 8 3.19 -8.72 25.04
C ILE A 8 2.96 -7.71 26.15
N VAL A 9 2.25 -8.15 27.17
CA VAL A 9 2.07 -7.39 28.40
C VAL A 9 2.90 -8.09 29.46
N LEU A 10 4.02 -7.46 29.83
CA LEU A 10 4.77 -7.92 31.00
C LEU A 10 4.06 -7.41 32.24
N TYR A 11 3.33 -8.31 32.91
CA TYR A 11 2.77 -8.02 34.21
C TYR A 11 3.90 -8.09 35.26
N PRO A 12 3.97 -7.14 36.21
CA PRO A 12 4.61 -7.44 37.49
C PRO A 12 3.88 -8.63 38.15
N PRO A 13 4.59 -9.41 38.97
CA PRO A 13 4.10 -10.69 39.47
C PRO A 13 2.89 -10.46 40.38
N GLN A 14 1.73 -11.02 40.02
CA GLN A 14 0.55 -10.98 40.88
C GLN A 14 0.66 -11.99 42.03
N ARG A 15 0.27 -11.58 43.23
CA ARG A 15 0.24 -12.44 44.42
C ARG A 15 -0.63 -13.69 44.21
N GLY A 16 -0.01 -14.87 44.23
CA GLY A 16 -0.69 -16.18 44.17
C GLY A 16 -0.09 -17.13 43.13
N LEU A 17 0.59 -16.60 42.12
CA LEU A 17 1.49 -17.36 41.28
C LEU A 17 2.85 -17.46 42.01
N LYS A 18 3.32 -18.68 42.31
CA LYS A 18 4.73 -18.92 42.71
C LYS A 18 5.66 -18.74 41.51
N VAL A 19 5.53 -17.62 40.81
CA VAL A 19 6.53 -17.16 39.85
C VAL A 19 7.36 -16.16 40.61
N ASN A 20 8.67 -16.45 40.69
CA ASN A 20 9.66 -15.67 41.40
C ASN A 20 9.37 -14.17 41.21
N PRO A 21 9.14 -13.38 42.29
CA PRO A 21 8.89 -11.96 42.14
C PRO A 21 10.05 -11.39 41.34
N TYR A 22 9.74 -10.72 40.22
CA TYR A 22 10.70 -10.13 39.29
C TYR A 22 12.03 -9.83 39.99
N PRO A 23 13.14 -10.55 39.71
CA PRO A 23 14.42 -10.21 40.28
C PRO A 23 14.80 -8.87 39.65
N ALA A 24 14.45 -7.77 40.32
CA ALA A 24 14.68 -6.38 39.95
C ALA A 24 15.02 -6.21 38.46
N ALA A 25 14.07 -6.54 37.57
CA ALA A 25 14.31 -6.95 36.17
C ALA A 25 15.75 -6.69 35.71
N ASP A 26 16.65 -7.63 36.01
CA ASP A 26 18.06 -7.46 35.69
C ASP A 26 18.12 -7.10 34.21
N ARG A 27 18.87 -6.06 33.86
CA ARG A 27 18.97 -5.56 32.48
C ARG A 27 19.12 -6.73 31.49
N ASP A 28 19.88 -7.74 31.90
CA ASP A 28 20.15 -9.00 31.23
C ASP A 28 18.89 -9.83 30.92
N PHE A 29 17.89 -9.91 31.83
CA PHE A 29 16.63 -10.64 31.58
C PHE A 29 15.78 -9.91 30.54
N ILE A 30 15.73 -8.58 30.60
CA ILE A 30 14.99 -7.78 29.63
C ILE A 30 15.67 -7.85 28.26
N GLU A 31 17.00 -7.71 28.21
CA GLU A 31 17.78 -7.90 27.00
C GLU A 31 17.58 -9.31 26.40
N LEU A 32 17.52 -10.35 27.25
CA LEU A 32 17.23 -11.72 26.82
C LEU A 32 15.81 -11.83 26.24
N CYS A 33 14.79 -11.32 26.94
CA CYS A 33 13.43 -11.29 26.44
C CYS A 33 13.38 -10.60 25.07
N LEU A 34 13.98 -9.42 24.96
CA LEU A 34 14.04 -8.64 23.73
C LEU A 34 14.72 -9.36 22.58
N ALA A 35 15.85 -10.02 22.84
CA ALA A 35 16.54 -10.84 21.84
C ALA A 35 15.68 -12.04 21.40
N GLN A 36 14.94 -12.67 22.32
CA GLN A 36 14.00 -13.73 21.96
C GLN A 36 12.80 -13.20 21.17
N LEU A 37 12.31 -12.00 21.49
CA LEU A 37 11.23 -11.36 20.73
C LEU A 37 11.65 -11.05 19.30
N GLN A 38 12.83 -10.47 19.11
CA GLN A 38 13.40 -10.31 17.77
C GLN A 38 13.54 -11.65 17.07
N ARG A 39 14.05 -12.69 17.75
CA ARG A 39 14.19 -14.02 17.15
C ARG A 39 12.84 -14.61 16.76
N LEU A 40 11.81 -14.47 17.58
CA LEU A 40 10.44 -14.89 17.25
C LEU A 40 9.93 -14.10 16.04
N PHE A 41 10.17 -12.80 16.02
CA PHE A 41 9.75 -11.91 14.95
C PHE A 41 10.29 -12.27 13.57
N PHE A 42 11.59 -12.59 13.51
CA PHE A 42 12.25 -12.96 12.26
C PHE A 42 11.97 -14.39 11.83
N ASN A 43 11.69 -15.31 12.77
CA ASN A 43 11.52 -16.74 12.47
C ASN A 43 10.06 -17.20 12.38
N HIS A 44 9.10 -16.35 12.77
CA HIS A 44 7.68 -16.63 12.66
C HIS A 44 6.98 -15.58 11.78
N PRO A 45 5.81 -15.90 11.20
CA PRO A 45 5.00 -14.95 10.44
C PRO A 45 4.31 -13.97 11.39
N VAL A 46 5.07 -13.21 12.17
CA VAL A 46 4.58 -12.13 13.03
C VAL A 46 4.89 -10.83 12.29
N HIS A 47 3.89 -9.97 12.08
CA HIS A 47 4.09 -8.68 11.38
C HIS A 47 4.32 -7.51 12.34
N ARG A 48 3.83 -7.64 13.58
CA ARG A 48 3.95 -6.63 14.64
C ARG A 48 4.09 -7.29 16.02
N ILE A 49 5.02 -6.77 16.81
CA ILE A 49 5.11 -7.03 18.25
C ILE A 49 4.81 -5.73 18.99
N GLU A 50 3.83 -5.75 19.87
CA GLU A 50 3.56 -4.63 20.77
C GLU A 50 4.01 -4.96 22.18
N TRP A 51 4.64 -4.00 22.84
CA TRP A 51 5.10 -4.16 24.21
C TRP A 51 4.74 -2.94 25.06
N LEU A 52 4.10 -3.20 26.20
CA LEU A 52 3.82 -2.18 27.21
C LEU A 52 4.97 -2.14 28.23
N LEU A 53 5.64 -1.01 28.30
CA LEU A 53 6.74 -0.71 29.21
C LEU A 53 6.26 0.21 30.34
N PRO A 54 6.73 0.05 31.58
CA PRO A 54 6.53 1.05 32.62
C PRO A 54 7.10 2.41 32.18
N ASP A 55 6.30 3.45 32.36
CA ASP A 55 6.62 4.80 31.88
C ASP A 55 7.59 5.58 32.79
N ASP A 56 7.90 5.01 33.96
CA ASP A 56 8.89 5.48 34.92
C ASP A 56 10.29 4.87 34.71
N ARG A 57 10.51 4.17 33.59
CA ARG A 57 11.75 3.42 33.27
C ARG A 57 12.33 3.82 31.91
N PRO A 58 12.93 5.03 31.78
CA PRO A 58 13.45 5.53 30.50
C PRO A 58 14.57 4.64 29.91
N GLU A 59 15.31 3.91 30.74
CA GLU A 59 16.32 2.96 30.29
C GLU A 59 15.74 1.81 29.46
N LEU A 60 14.49 1.41 29.74
CA LEU A 60 13.81 0.35 28.99
C LEU A 60 13.31 0.84 27.65
N GLN A 61 12.85 2.08 27.59
CA GLN A 61 12.52 2.74 26.33
C GLN A 61 13.76 2.83 25.45
N ALA A 62 14.88 3.35 25.97
CA ALA A 62 16.12 3.47 25.22
C ALA A 62 16.64 2.12 24.71
N LEU A 63 16.53 1.06 25.52
CA LEU A 63 16.89 -0.29 25.12
C LEU A 63 15.98 -0.82 24.00
N ALA A 64 14.66 -0.62 24.11
CA ALA A 64 13.69 -1.02 23.10
C ALA A 64 13.94 -0.29 21.76
N GLU A 65 14.21 1.02 21.80
CA GLU A 65 14.56 1.81 20.62
C GLU A 65 15.87 1.33 19.97
N ALA A 66 16.90 1.00 20.77
CA ALA A 66 18.20 0.52 20.29
C ALA A 66 18.12 -0.79 19.48
N ILE A 67 17.08 -1.59 19.70
CA ILE A 67 16.84 -2.86 19.00
C ILE A 67 15.72 -2.75 17.95
N GLY A 68 15.24 -1.54 17.67
CA GLY A 68 14.34 -1.25 16.55
C GLY A 68 12.86 -1.06 16.90
N PHE A 69 12.45 -1.10 18.18
CA PHE A 69 11.08 -0.71 18.54
C PHE A 69 10.88 0.80 18.33
N THR A 70 9.67 1.21 17.95
CA THR A 70 9.21 2.59 17.89
C THR A 70 8.26 2.88 19.03
N LEU A 71 8.39 4.04 19.67
CA LEU A 71 7.39 4.53 20.63
C LEU A 71 6.11 4.96 19.89
N GLU A 72 5.00 4.31 20.22
CA GLU A 72 3.66 4.60 19.66
C GLU A 72 2.90 5.63 20.51
N GLY A 73 3.10 5.61 21.84
CA GLY A 73 2.44 6.55 22.73
C GLY A 73 2.47 6.14 24.20
N ARG A 74 1.78 6.93 25.04
CA ARG A 74 1.64 6.70 26.47
C ARG A 74 0.19 6.36 26.81
N LEU A 75 -0.03 5.18 27.37
CA LEU A 75 -1.32 4.70 27.84
C LEU A 75 -1.44 4.94 29.34
N ARG A 76 -2.57 5.53 29.76
CA ARG A 76 -2.83 5.79 31.17
C ARG A 76 -3.40 4.57 31.87
N SER A 77 -2.90 4.28 33.07
CA SER A 77 -3.41 3.19 33.92
C SER A 77 -3.45 1.83 33.20
N ALA A 78 -2.45 1.54 32.38
CA ALA A 78 -2.45 0.38 31.48
C ALA A 78 -1.69 -0.84 32.03
N LEU A 79 -0.81 -0.67 33.02
CA LEU A 79 -0.10 -1.77 33.67
C LEU A 79 -0.67 -2.01 35.07
N ALA A 80 -1.18 -3.22 35.30
CA ALA A 80 -1.67 -3.63 36.61
C ALA A 80 -0.50 -4.03 37.52
N THR A 81 -0.33 -3.35 38.65
CA THR A 81 0.56 -3.76 39.74
C THR A 81 -0.25 -4.40 40.88
N ASP A 82 0.42 -4.89 41.93
CA ASP A 82 -0.23 -5.48 43.11
C ASP A 82 -1.19 -4.52 43.84
N PHE A 83 -1.06 -3.21 43.65
CA PHE A 83 -1.81 -2.21 44.43
C PHE A 83 -2.45 -1.09 43.59
N TYR A 84 -1.97 -0.83 42.38
CA TYR A 84 -2.49 0.23 41.52
C TYR A 84 -2.26 -0.07 40.03
N TYR A 85 -3.01 0.63 39.18
CA TYR A 85 -2.68 0.72 37.77
C TYR A 85 -1.71 1.87 37.54
N GLN A 86 -0.67 1.63 36.76
CA GLN A 86 0.30 2.65 36.38
C GLN A 86 0.30 2.92 34.88
N ASP A 87 0.78 4.10 34.51
CA ASP A 87 0.94 4.50 33.12
C ASP A 87 2.02 3.65 32.44
N ALA A 88 1.85 3.45 31.14
CA ALA A 88 2.72 2.62 30.34
C ALA A 88 3.06 3.30 29.02
N LEU A 89 4.30 3.14 28.58
CA LEU A 89 4.71 3.41 27.21
C LEU A 89 4.34 2.21 26.34
N MET A 90 3.65 2.45 25.23
CA MET A 90 3.43 1.45 24.21
C MET A 90 4.52 1.60 23.15
N VAL A 91 5.34 0.57 23.00
CA VAL A 91 6.34 0.46 21.94
C VAL A 91 5.96 -0.66 20.99
N SER A 92 6.26 -0.50 19.70
CA SER A 92 5.98 -1.51 18.68
C SER A 92 7.22 -1.86 17.86
N LEU A 93 7.38 -3.12 17.48
CA LEU A 93 8.34 -3.56 16.47
C LEU A 93 7.54 -4.04 15.27
N LEU A 94 7.72 -3.37 14.14
CA LEU A 94 7.15 -3.73 12.84
C LEU A 94 8.18 -4.45 12.00
N ARG A 95 7.73 -5.32 11.08
CA ARG A 95 8.68 -6.06 10.24
C ARG A 95 9.55 -5.08 9.50
N PRO A 96 10.85 -5.33 9.26
CA PRO A 96 11.71 -4.35 8.59
C PRO A 96 11.11 -3.84 7.28
N GLU A 97 10.43 -4.71 6.53
CA GLU A 97 9.67 -4.36 5.32
C GLU A 97 8.58 -3.28 5.56
N ASN A 98 8.01 -3.25 6.76
CA ASN A 98 6.91 -2.36 7.19
C ASN A 98 7.38 -1.22 8.12
N ALA A 99 8.52 -1.36 8.79
CA ALA A 99 9.01 -0.46 9.85
C ALA A 99 9.34 0.95 9.35
N LEU A 100 9.58 1.09 8.04
CA LEU A 100 9.83 2.36 7.35
C LEU A 100 8.66 2.78 6.44
N SER A 101 7.57 2.02 6.45
CA SER A 101 6.47 2.23 5.51
C SER A 101 5.62 3.43 5.93
N ASN A 102 5.72 4.48 5.13
CA ASN A 102 4.74 5.55 5.11
C ASN A 102 3.48 5.01 4.45
N TYR A 103 2.33 5.42 4.97
CA TYR A 103 1.05 5.04 4.37
C TYR A 103 0.07 6.19 4.36
N GLY A 104 -0.83 6.16 3.39
CA GLY A 104 -1.94 7.09 3.29
C GLY A 104 -3.16 6.44 2.66
N PHE A 105 -4.31 7.06 2.93
CA PHE A 105 -5.60 6.60 2.46
C PHE A 105 -6.35 7.79 1.86
N VAL A 106 -6.84 7.66 0.64
CA VAL A 106 -7.59 8.69 -0.08
C VAL A 106 -9.00 8.18 -0.35
N ASN A 107 -10.02 8.96 -0.02
CA ASN A 107 -11.40 8.58 -0.28
C ASN A 107 -11.78 8.87 -1.74
N PHE A 108 -11.97 7.81 -2.54
CA PHE A 108 -12.47 7.93 -3.91
C PHE A 108 -14.00 8.00 -3.98
N GLY A 109 -14.72 7.80 -2.88
CA GLY A 109 -16.18 7.72 -2.83
C GLY A 109 -16.71 6.29 -2.99
N TRP A 110 -16.32 5.56 -4.05
CA TRP A 110 -16.70 4.13 -4.20
C TRP A 110 -15.81 3.17 -3.40
N PHE A 111 -14.56 3.57 -3.15
CA PHE A 111 -13.56 2.81 -2.40
C PHE A 111 -12.54 3.75 -1.75
N LEU A 112 -11.74 3.23 -0.83
CA LEU A 112 -10.52 3.90 -0.36
C LEU A 112 -9.35 3.49 -1.26
N VAL A 113 -8.50 4.45 -1.62
CA VAL A 113 -7.21 4.17 -2.23
C VAL A 113 -6.17 4.14 -1.12
N ALA A 114 -5.55 2.99 -0.90
CA ALA A 114 -4.41 2.87 0.00
C ALA A 114 -3.11 3.08 -0.77
N VAL A 115 -2.19 3.85 -0.21
CA VAL A 115 -0.87 4.15 -0.79
C VAL A 115 0.19 3.83 0.25
N PHE A 116 1.17 3.01 -0.12
CA PHE A 116 2.29 2.63 0.74
C PHE A 116 3.62 2.92 0.07
N GLY A 117 4.63 3.24 0.86
CA GLY A 117 5.95 3.56 0.34
C GLY A 117 6.92 4.00 1.42
N ASP A 118 8.00 4.63 1.03
CA ASP A 118 8.94 5.28 1.94
C ASP A 118 8.99 6.79 1.68
N ASP A 119 10.09 7.44 2.08
CA ASP A 119 10.25 8.88 1.89
C ASP A 119 10.48 9.25 0.41
N GLN A 120 11.05 8.33 -0.39
CA GLN A 120 11.47 8.58 -1.76
C GLN A 120 10.51 7.99 -2.79
N TRP A 121 9.88 6.85 -2.50
CA TRP A 121 9.12 6.09 -3.50
C TRP A 121 7.77 5.63 -2.97
N VAL A 122 6.72 5.75 -3.79
CA VAL A 122 5.52 4.92 -3.64
C VAL A 122 5.89 3.51 -4.07
N LYS A 123 5.66 2.55 -3.18
CA LYS A 123 5.94 1.13 -3.41
C LYS A 123 4.70 0.40 -3.86
N THR A 124 3.54 0.68 -3.26
CA THR A 124 2.31 0.04 -3.70
C THR A 124 1.12 0.99 -3.56
N SER A 125 0.08 0.72 -4.34
CA SER A 125 -1.25 1.25 -4.12
C SER A 125 -2.31 0.20 -4.43
N ASP A 126 -3.39 0.24 -3.65
CA ASP A 126 -4.49 -0.71 -3.75
C ASP A 126 -5.84 0.00 -3.56
N LEU A 127 -6.92 -0.61 -4.05
CA LEU A 127 -8.28 -0.11 -3.83
C LEU A 127 -9.00 -1.03 -2.85
N LEU A 128 -9.55 -0.43 -1.81
CA LEU A 128 -10.22 -1.08 -0.71
C LEU A 128 -11.71 -0.77 -0.78
N PRO A 129 -12.54 -1.72 -1.23
CA PRO A 129 -13.98 -1.50 -1.30
C PRO A 129 -14.57 -1.34 0.11
N TYR A 130 -15.53 -0.43 0.24
CA TYR A 130 -16.29 -0.29 1.48
C TYR A 130 -17.12 -1.54 1.79
N GLY A 131 -17.33 -1.82 3.07
CA GLY A 131 -18.12 -2.98 3.51
C GLY A 131 -17.40 -4.32 3.38
N LYS A 132 -16.11 -4.34 3.01
CA LYS A 132 -15.26 -5.54 2.98
C LYS A 132 -14.37 -5.62 4.22
N THR A 133 -14.15 -6.83 4.69
CA THR A 133 -13.21 -7.11 5.79
C THR A 133 -11.77 -7.07 5.27
N VAL A 134 -10.87 -6.49 6.06
CA VAL A 134 -9.45 -6.44 5.75
C VAL A 134 -8.77 -7.71 6.23
N GLU A 135 -8.31 -8.54 5.28
CA GLU A 135 -7.62 -9.80 5.59
C GLU A 135 -6.12 -9.59 5.85
N ASN A 136 -5.50 -8.60 5.20
CA ASN A 136 -4.07 -8.32 5.38
C ASN A 136 -3.83 -7.65 6.75
N PRO A 137 -3.07 -8.28 7.67
CA PRO A 137 -2.93 -7.76 9.04
C PRO A 137 -2.17 -6.43 9.14
N PHE A 138 -1.21 -6.18 8.26
CA PHE A 138 -0.51 -4.90 8.22
C PHE A 138 -1.47 -3.78 7.77
N LEU A 139 -2.22 -4.02 6.70
CA LEU A 139 -3.24 -3.08 6.23
C LEU A 139 -4.33 -2.86 7.28
N TYR A 140 -4.74 -3.92 8.00
CA TYR A 140 -5.67 -3.83 9.12
C TYR A 140 -5.14 -2.85 10.18
N ASP A 141 -3.90 -3.03 10.64
CA ASP A 141 -3.30 -2.16 11.66
C ASP A 141 -3.21 -0.70 11.18
N CYS A 142 -2.82 -0.48 9.92
CA CYS A 142 -2.77 0.86 9.33
C CYS A 142 -4.13 1.54 9.30
N LEU A 143 -5.18 0.83 8.88
CA LEU A 143 -6.55 1.36 8.84
C LEU A 143 -7.12 1.55 10.25
N ALA A 144 -6.84 0.64 11.18
CA ALA A 144 -7.24 0.75 12.58
C ALA A 144 -6.65 2.00 13.23
N ALA A 145 -5.37 2.26 12.99
CA ALA A 145 -4.66 3.40 13.56
C ALA A 145 -5.25 4.75 13.15
N VAL A 146 -5.85 4.84 11.96
CA VAL A 146 -6.48 6.06 11.45
C VAL A 146 -8.02 6.03 11.53
N GLY A 147 -8.60 4.99 12.15
CA GLY A 147 -10.04 4.86 12.30
C GLY A 147 -10.77 4.71 10.96
N LEU A 148 -10.31 3.85 10.06
CA LEU A 148 -10.96 3.55 8.78
C LEU A 148 -11.60 2.17 8.70
N ILE A 149 -11.58 1.43 9.81
CA ILE A 149 -12.27 0.15 9.96
C ILE A 149 -13.11 0.15 11.23
N ASP A 150 -14.19 -0.63 11.23
CA ASP A 150 -14.98 -0.88 12.43
C ASP A 150 -14.35 -1.96 13.33
N HIS A 151 -15.00 -2.25 14.45
CA HIS A 151 -14.57 -3.29 15.41
C HIS A 151 -14.55 -4.71 14.83
N LYS A 152 -15.09 -4.94 13.63
CA LYS A 152 -15.08 -6.22 12.92
C LYS A 152 -14.03 -6.23 11.80
N GLY A 153 -13.25 -5.17 11.64
CA GLY A 153 -12.26 -5.04 10.58
C GLY A 153 -12.84 -4.67 9.22
N VAL A 154 -14.08 -4.17 9.17
CA VAL A 154 -14.74 -3.80 7.92
C VAL A 154 -14.40 -2.36 7.55
N VAL A 155 -13.95 -2.15 6.32
CA VAL A 155 -13.61 -0.83 5.78
C VAL A 155 -14.85 0.07 5.73
N SER A 156 -14.76 1.25 6.33
CA SER A 156 -15.86 2.21 6.41
C SER A 156 -15.35 3.66 6.39
N ASN A 157 -16.01 4.52 5.63
CA ASN A 157 -15.74 5.97 5.64
C ASN A 157 -16.40 6.69 6.83
N GLN A 158 -17.33 6.04 7.53
CA GLN A 158 -18.10 6.67 8.61
C GLN A 158 -17.24 6.98 9.84
N VAL A 159 -16.16 6.22 10.03
CA VAL A 159 -15.32 6.31 11.23
C VAL A 159 -14.32 7.48 11.12
N ALA A 160 -13.89 7.83 9.90
CA ALA A 160 -12.96 8.93 9.65
C ALA A 160 -13.59 10.21 9.07
N GLN A 161 -14.88 10.18 8.67
CA GLN A 161 -15.59 11.31 8.05
C GLN A 161 -14.82 11.99 6.90
N LEU A 162 -14.05 11.21 6.13
CA LEU A 162 -13.34 11.73 4.97
C LEU A 162 -14.34 12.04 3.87
N GLU A 163 -14.39 13.30 3.44
CA GLU A 163 -15.08 13.69 2.21
C GLU A 163 -14.40 13.08 0.97
N VAL A 164 -15.09 13.06 -0.16
CA VAL A 164 -14.52 12.59 -1.43
C VAL A 164 -13.31 13.47 -1.80
N GLY A 165 -12.21 12.83 -2.18
CA GLY A 165 -10.92 13.50 -2.39
C GLY A 165 -10.15 13.82 -1.11
N GLY A 166 -10.76 13.71 0.07
CA GLY A 166 -10.07 13.82 1.35
C GLY A 166 -9.07 12.68 1.55
N PHE A 167 -7.99 12.94 2.28
CA PHE A 167 -6.99 11.90 2.60
C PHE A 167 -6.43 12.01 4.02
N LEU A 168 -6.03 10.85 4.55
CA LEU A 168 -5.23 10.72 5.76
C LEU A 168 -3.86 10.17 5.41
N PHE A 169 -2.84 10.61 6.14
CA PHE A 169 -1.48 10.13 5.98
C PHE A 169 -0.88 9.94 7.37
N SER A 170 -0.10 8.87 7.51
CA SER A 170 0.68 8.60 8.71
C SER A 170 2.15 8.48 8.35
N GLY A 171 2.98 9.28 9.04
CA GLY A 171 4.40 9.28 8.81
C GLY A 171 5.21 10.33 9.58
N LYS A 172 6.48 10.03 9.85
CA LYS A 172 7.47 10.80 10.63
C LYS A 172 8.15 12.00 9.92
N SER A 173 7.83 12.40 8.68
CA SER A 173 8.50 13.51 7.96
C SER A 173 7.60 14.25 6.95
N ARG A 174 7.96 15.49 6.59
CA ARG A 174 7.17 16.52 5.88
C ARG A 174 7.32 16.57 4.35
N LEU A 175 8.19 15.75 3.74
CA LEU A 175 8.45 15.74 2.29
C LEU A 175 8.57 14.30 1.79
N ARG A 176 7.45 13.68 1.40
CA ARG A 176 7.39 12.23 1.15
C ARG A 176 6.61 11.86 -0.10
N ALA A 177 7.10 10.86 -0.82
CA ALA A 177 6.43 10.30 -2.00
C ALA A 177 4.99 9.84 -1.71
N VAL A 178 4.73 9.20 -0.56
CA VAL A 178 3.38 8.75 -0.19
C VAL A 178 2.43 9.94 0.03
N GLU A 179 2.89 10.99 0.71
CA GLU A 179 2.08 12.20 0.92
C GLU A 179 1.82 12.91 -0.40
N GLN A 180 2.84 13.05 -1.25
CA GLN A 180 2.68 13.56 -2.62
C GLN A 180 1.62 12.73 -3.35
N GLY A 181 1.78 11.40 -3.40
CA GLY A 181 0.85 10.49 -4.07
C GLY A 181 -0.59 10.65 -3.59
N CYS A 182 -0.81 10.81 -2.28
CA CYS A 182 -2.15 11.08 -1.73
C CYS A 182 -2.71 12.42 -2.20
N ARG A 183 -1.90 13.48 -2.22
CA ARG A 183 -2.30 14.80 -2.74
C ARG A 183 -2.59 14.76 -4.24
N GLU A 184 -1.79 14.03 -5.01
CA GLU A 184 -2.03 13.88 -6.45
C GLU A 184 -3.31 13.07 -6.72
N LEU A 185 -3.54 12.00 -5.96
CA LEU A 185 -4.80 11.24 -6.04
C LEU A 185 -6.00 12.11 -5.66
N SER A 186 -5.87 12.92 -4.62
CA SER A 186 -6.90 13.90 -4.23
C SER A 186 -7.24 14.84 -5.39
N GLY A 187 -6.25 15.51 -5.96
CA GLY A 187 -6.47 16.37 -7.13
C GLY A 187 -7.00 15.61 -8.35
N TYR A 188 -6.61 14.33 -8.52
CA TYR A 188 -7.13 13.49 -9.59
C TYR A 188 -8.62 13.18 -9.40
N ILE A 189 -9.06 12.86 -8.18
CA ILE A 189 -10.46 12.59 -7.80
C ILE A 189 -11.33 13.84 -7.92
N LEU A 190 -10.76 15.00 -7.57
CA LEU A 190 -11.42 16.29 -7.69
C LEU A 190 -11.43 16.83 -9.15
N GLY A 191 -10.78 16.13 -10.08
CA GLY A 191 -10.72 16.50 -11.49
C GLY A 191 -9.75 17.65 -11.80
N GLU A 192 -8.89 18.01 -10.86
CA GLU A 192 -7.89 19.07 -10.97
C GLU A 192 -6.65 18.63 -11.76
N ARG A 193 -6.42 17.32 -11.88
CA ARG A 193 -5.32 16.76 -12.65
C ARG A 193 -5.66 15.42 -13.30
N SER A 194 -4.91 15.10 -14.34
CA SER A 194 -5.08 13.87 -15.14
C SER A 194 -3.81 13.01 -15.22
N ARG A 195 -2.71 13.47 -14.61
CA ARG A 195 -1.39 12.81 -14.60
C ARG A 195 -0.77 12.84 -13.21
N PHE A 196 0.05 11.82 -12.93
CA PHE A 196 0.80 11.66 -11.70
C PHE A 196 2.30 11.86 -11.95
N GLU A 197 2.94 12.61 -11.06
CA GLU A 197 4.38 12.91 -11.05
C GLU A 197 5.08 12.24 -9.86
N VAL A 198 4.32 11.67 -8.93
CA VAL A 198 4.86 10.98 -7.77
C VAL A 198 5.85 9.87 -8.20
N PRO A 199 7.04 9.80 -7.57
CA PRO A 199 8.02 8.75 -7.87
C PRO A 199 7.51 7.36 -7.43
N LEU A 200 7.54 6.40 -8.36
CA LEU A 200 7.19 4.99 -8.14
C LEU A 200 8.46 4.14 -8.05
N ASP A 201 8.51 3.18 -7.13
CA ASP A 201 9.67 2.32 -6.90
C ASP A 201 10.12 1.61 -8.19
N PRO A 202 11.31 1.93 -8.73
CA PRO A 202 11.77 1.40 -10.01
C PRO A 202 12.26 -0.06 -9.92
N THR A 203 12.43 -0.58 -8.69
CA THR A 203 13.02 -1.92 -8.47
C THR A 203 12.01 -3.06 -8.64
N GLN A 204 10.71 -2.73 -8.74
CA GLN A 204 9.66 -3.73 -8.81
C GLN A 204 9.48 -4.33 -10.22
N GLY A 205 9.03 -5.59 -10.21
CA GLY A 205 8.70 -6.34 -11.42
C GLY A 205 9.90 -6.88 -12.20
N THR A 206 9.59 -7.74 -13.16
CA THR A 206 10.54 -8.18 -14.18
C THR A 206 10.74 -7.08 -15.21
N GLU A 207 11.79 -7.21 -16.04
CA GLU A 207 12.04 -6.26 -17.13
C GLU A 207 10.81 -6.10 -18.06
N PHE A 208 10.18 -7.22 -18.44
CA PHE A 208 8.97 -7.20 -19.25
C PHE A 208 7.81 -6.49 -18.55
N GLN A 209 7.60 -6.73 -17.24
CA GLN A 209 6.57 -6.04 -16.48
C GLN A 209 6.79 -4.53 -16.44
N ARG A 210 8.04 -4.08 -16.21
CA ARG A 210 8.38 -2.66 -16.22
C ARG A 210 8.13 -2.01 -17.58
N GLN A 211 8.44 -2.69 -18.68
CA GLN A 211 8.15 -2.20 -20.03
C GLN A 211 6.65 -2.07 -20.27
N VAL A 212 5.85 -3.05 -19.84
CA VAL A 212 4.39 -2.96 -19.90
C VAL A 212 3.90 -1.79 -19.06
N TRP A 213 4.34 -1.64 -17.81
CA TRP A 213 3.89 -0.56 -16.93
C TRP A 213 4.28 0.83 -17.47
N ALA A 214 5.45 0.96 -18.11
CA ALA A 214 5.83 2.17 -18.81
C ALA A 214 4.88 2.48 -19.98
N ALA A 215 4.54 1.47 -20.79
CA ALA A 215 3.55 1.59 -21.87
C ALA A 215 2.17 2.04 -21.35
N LEU A 216 1.70 1.45 -20.24
CA LEU A 216 0.43 1.82 -19.63
C LEU A 216 0.37 3.30 -19.23
N ARG A 217 1.47 3.86 -18.73
CA ARG A 217 1.55 5.29 -18.36
C ARG A 217 1.42 6.24 -19.54
N THR A 218 1.61 5.77 -20.77
CA THR A 218 1.38 6.59 -21.97
C THR A 218 -0.08 6.65 -22.41
N ILE A 219 -0.96 5.81 -21.84
CA ILE A 219 -2.39 5.83 -22.14
C ILE A 219 -3.01 7.07 -21.49
N PRO A 220 -3.52 8.05 -22.27
CA PRO A 220 -4.06 9.29 -21.70
C PRO A 220 -5.30 9.07 -20.82
N TYR A 221 -5.56 10.03 -19.94
CA TYR A 221 -6.81 10.10 -19.17
C TYR A 221 -8.03 10.07 -20.09
N GLY A 222 -9.05 9.29 -19.72
CA GLY A 222 -10.28 9.17 -20.51
C GLY A 222 -10.12 8.39 -21.81
N GLN A 223 -8.97 7.72 -22.02
CA GLN A 223 -8.73 6.84 -23.15
C GLN A 223 -8.48 5.41 -22.70
N VAL A 224 -8.79 4.47 -23.59
CA VAL A 224 -8.58 3.03 -23.38
C VAL A 224 -7.80 2.43 -24.53
N GLN A 225 -7.09 1.34 -24.24
CA GLN A 225 -6.39 0.52 -25.23
C GLN A 225 -6.71 -0.95 -25.03
N SER A 226 -6.56 -1.76 -26.07
CA SER A 226 -6.65 -3.20 -25.92
C SER A 226 -5.34 -3.81 -25.42
N TYR A 227 -5.39 -5.02 -24.85
CA TYR A 227 -4.19 -5.77 -24.48
C TYR A 227 -3.22 -5.97 -25.67
N GLU A 228 -3.74 -6.07 -26.88
CA GLU A 228 -2.93 -6.19 -28.10
C GLU A 228 -2.28 -4.85 -28.48
N ASP A 229 -2.98 -3.73 -28.31
CA ASP A 229 -2.41 -2.40 -28.56
C ASP A 229 -1.21 -2.14 -27.65
N VAL A 230 -1.35 -2.47 -26.35
CA VAL A 230 -0.25 -2.38 -25.39
C VAL A 230 0.89 -3.35 -25.75
N ALA A 231 0.58 -4.57 -26.20
CA ALA A 231 1.60 -5.52 -26.65
C ALA A 231 2.39 -4.99 -27.85
N ASN A 232 1.69 -4.39 -28.83
CA ASN A 232 2.31 -3.77 -30.00
C ASN A 232 3.17 -2.57 -29.61
N HIS A 233 2.70 -1.76 -28.64
CA HIS A 233 3.46 -0.65 -28.08
C HIS A 233 4.78 -1.14 -27.47
N VAL A 234 4.72 -2.11 -26.55
CA VAL A 234 5.93 -2.68 -25.92
C VAL A 234 6.90 -3.22 -26.98
N LEU A 235 6.44 -4.08 -27.89
CA LEU A 235 7.29 -4.68 -28.94
C LEU A 235 7.97 -3.64 -29.84
N TYR A 236 7.29 -2.52 -30.11
CA TYR A 236 7.84 -1.44 -30.91
C TYR A 236 9.00 -0.74 -30.18
N TYR A 237 8.84 -0.41 -28.90
CA TYR A 237 9.86 0.29 -28.12
C TYR A 237 10.99 -0.62 -27.63
N SER A 238 10.75 -1.91 -27.42
CA SER A 238 11.83 -2.88 -27.12
C SER A 238 12.88 -2.98 -28.25
N GLY A 239 12.55 -2.51 -29.47
CA GLY A 239 13.44 -2.48 -30.62
C GLY A 239 14.10 -1.12 -30.91
N LEU A 240 13.81 -0.07 -30.14
CA LEU A 240 14.37 1.28 -30.32
C LEU A 240 15.24 1.67 -29.10
N ASP A 241 16.25 2.52 -29.32
CA ASP A 241 17.03 3.11 -28.23
C ASP A 241 16.13 4.06 -27.43
N GLN A 242 16.04 3.86 -26.10
CA GLN A 242 15.16 4.62 -25.20
C GLN A 242 15.49 6.12 -25.15
N SER A 243 16.68 6.52 -25.61
CA SER A 243 17.09 7.92 -25.65
C SER A 243 16.42 8.78 -26.73
N GLU A 244 15.70 8.18 -27.69
CA GLU A 244 15.09 8.89 -28.83
C GLU A 244 13.57 9.12 -28.71
N VAL A 245 12.94 8.81 -27.57
CA VAL A 245 11.48 8.79 -27.45
C VAL A 245 10.91 10.08 -26.82
N GLU A 246 10.26 10.93 -27.62
CA GLU A 246 9.37 12.00 -27.13
C GLU A 246 8.00 11.42 -26.72
N VAL A 247 7.59 11.69 -25.48
CA VAL A 247 6.48 11.00 -24.76
C VAL A 247 5.07 11.53 -25.13
N ASP A 248 4.96 12.59 -25.95
CA ASP A 248 3.75 13.43 -25.91
C ASP A 248 2.75 13.26 -27.06
N GLN A 249 2.87 12.22 -27.90
CA GLN A 249 1.87 11.95 -28.94
C GLN A 249 1.35 10.50 -28.96
N PRO A 250 0.02 10.30 -28.86
CA PRO A 250 -0.56 8.98 -29.11
C PRO A 250 -0.30 8.59 -30.57
N VAL A 251 0.34 7.44 -30.77
CA VAL A 251 0.68 6.92 -32.10
C VAL A 251 -0.61 6.60 -32.86
N LYS A 252 -0.90 7.35 -33.93
CA LYS A 252 -2.00 7.05 -34.85
C LYS A 252 -1.56 5.97 -35.83
N TYR A 253 -2.13 4.78 -35.69
CA TYR A 253 -1.83 3.64 -36.57
C TYR A 253 -2.57 3.77 -37.92
N GLY A 254 -1.84 4.20 -38.95
CA GLY A 254 -2.35 4.34 -40.33
C GLY A 254 -2.27 3.02 -41.12
N LYS A 255 -3.16 2.85 -42.11
CA LYS A 255 -3.30 1.65 -42.98
C LYS A 255 -2.11 1.34 -43.91
N ASN A 256 -0.97 2.01 -43.76
CA ASN A 256 0.20 1.89 -44.64
C ASN A 256 1.49 1.67 -43.84
N THR A 257 1.47 0.73 -42.90
CA THR A 257 2.64 0.41 -42.06
C THR A 257 3.61 -0.55 -42.74
N ASP A 258 4.89 -0.22 -42.57
CA ASP A 258 6.10 -0.91 -43.04
C ASP A 258 6.11 -2.43 -42.76
N LYS A 259 6.85 -3.22 -43.54
CA LYS A 259 6.87 -4.71 -43.41
C LYS A 259 7.31 -5.19 -42.01
N HIS A 260 8.22 -4.45 -41.36
CA HIS A 260 8.65 -4.73 -39.98
C HIS A 260 7.51 -4.51 -38.97
N LEU A 261 6.68 -3.49 -39.17
CA LEU A 261 5.51 -3.23 -38.33
C LEU A 261 4.48 -4.37 -38.48
N GLN A 262 4.24 -4.87 -39.70
CA GLN A 262 3.32 -6.00 -39.92
C GLN A 262 3.74 -7.29 -39.18
N GLN A 263 5.04 -7.58 -39.09
CA GLN A 263 5.53 -8.70 -38.28
C GLN A 263 5.31 -8.48 -36.78
N ASN A 264 5.52 -7.25 -36.29
CA ASN A 264 5.25 -6.90 -34.89
C ASN A 264 3.75 -7.00 -34.53
N TYR A 265 2.85 -6.62 -35.44
CA TYR A 265 1.40 -6.79 -35.26
C TYR A 265 0.97 -8.25 -35.12
N ALA A 266 1.54 -9.14 -35.95
CA ALA A 266 1.25 -10.57 -35.85
C ALA A 266 1.77 -11.14 -34.53
N ALA A 267 2.91 -10.65 -34.03
CA ALA A 267 3.47 -11.03 -32.74
C ALA A 267 2.61 -10.52 -31.56
N GLY A 268 2.12 -9.27 -31.58
CA GLY A 268 1.39 -8.65 -30.47
C GLY A 268 0.17 -9.44 -30.00
N HIS A 269 -0.56 -10.10 -30.91
CA HIS A 269 -1.66 -10.98 -30.55
C HIS A 269 -1.22 -12.15 -29.65
N PHE A 270 -0.02 -12.70 -29.84
CA PHE A 270 0.54 -13.76 -28.98
C PHE A 270 0.96 -13.23 -27.60
N TYR A 271 1.40 -11.98 -27.53
CA TYR A 271 1.85 -11.35 -26.28
C TYR A 271 0.73 -10.72 -25.43
N ALA A 272 -0.48 -10.55 -25.98
CA ALA A 272 -1.62 -9.96 -25.27
C ALA A 272 -1.91 -10.65 -23.92
N ARG A 273 -1.76 -11.98 -23.83
CA ARG A 273 -1.92 -12.72 -22.56
C ARG A 273 -0.83 -12.38 -21.54
N ALA A 274 0.41 -12.23 -21.99
CA ALA A 274 1.53 -11.86 -21.14
C ALA A 274 1.38 -10.42 -20.62
N VAL A 275 0.91 -9.50 -21.48
CA VAL A 275 0.50 -8.15 -21.06
C VAL A 275 -0.60 -8.22 -20.01
N GLY A 276 -1.62 -9.05 -20.21
CA GLY A 276 -2.67 -9.27 -19.22
C GLY A 276 -2.14 -9.71 -17.85
N ALA A 277 -1.16 -10.63 -17.82
CA ALA A 277 -0.50 -11.04 -16.59
C ALA A 277 0.33 -9.90 -15.96
N ALA A 278 1.02 -9.09 -16.76
CA ALA A 278 1.76 -7.92 -16.29
C ALA A 278 0.84 -6.82 -15.73
N CYS A 279 -0.33 -6.59 -16.34
CA CYS A 279 -1.37 -5.70 -15.83
C CYS A 279 -1.92 -6.18 -14.49
N ALA A 280 -2.15 -7.50 -14.33
CA ALA A 280 -2.62 -8.09 -13.09
C ALA A 280 -1.57 -8.02 -11.95
N ALA A 281 -0.29 -7.99 -12.31
CA ALA A 281 0.83 -7.85 -11.38
C ALA A 281 1.20 -6.39 -11.09
N ASN A 282 0.45 -5.41 -11.59
CA ASN A 282 0.71 -3.98 -11.35
C ASN A 282 0.58 -3.64 -9.85
N PRO A 283 1.67 -3.24 -9.17
CA PRO A 283 1.61 -2.88 -7.76
C PRO A 283 1.16 -1.42 -7.54
N PHE A 284 1.02 -0.61 -8.59
CA PHE A 284 0.76 0.82 -8.53
C PHE A 284 -0.60 1.17 -9.14
N LEU A 285 -1.70 0.65 -8.58
CA LEU A 285 -3.04 0.98 -9.08
C LEU A 285 -3.29 2.50 -9.11
N LEU A 286 -4.00 2.96 -10.14
CA LEU A 286 -4.20 4.36 -10.53
C LEU A 286 -2.95 5.08 -11.05
N PHE A 287 -1.81 5.00 -10.36
CA PHE A 287 -0.57 5.64 -10.81
C PHE A 287 -0.03 5.02 -12.11
N VAL A 288 -0.15 3.70 -12.24
CA VAL A 288 0.00 2.96 -13.48
C VAL A 288 -1.41 2.50 -13.89
N PRO A 289 -1.99 3.06 -14.97
CA PRO A 289 -3.43 2.97 -15.22
C PRO A 289 -3.82 1.66 -15.94
N CYS A 290 -3.59 0.51 -15.31
CA CYS A 290 -3.95 -0.79 -15.90
C CYS A 290 -5.47 -0.99 -16.06
N HIS A 291 -6.30 -0.19 -15.38
CA HIS A 291 -7.75 -0.14 -15.58
C HIS A 291 -8.15 0.39 -16.97
N ARG A 292 -7.28 1.15 -17.65
CA ARG A 292 -7.50 1.66 -19.02
C ARG A 292 -7.29 0.60 -20.11
N VAL A 293 -6.87 -0.61 -19.75
CA VAL A 293 -6.71 -1.72 -20.72
C VAL A 293 -7.95 -2.59 -20.73
N ILE A 294 -8.62 -2.74 -21.87
CA ILE A 294 -9.85 -3.53 -22.01
C ILE A 294 -9.72 -4.62 -23.08
N SER A 295 -10.67 -5.55 -23.16
CA SER A 295 -10.69 -6.50 -24.27
C SER A 295 -11.08 -5.80 -25.58
N LYS A 296 -10.66 -6.33 -26.74
CA LYS A 296 -11.06 -5.80 -28.06
C LYS A 296 -12.57 -5.82 -28.27
N ASP A 297 -13.27 -6.75 -27.63
CA ASP A 297 -14.74 -6.86 -27.71
C ASP A 297 -15.46 -5.86 -26.79
N GLY A 298 -14.72 -4.96 -26.13
CA GLY A 298 -15.27 -3.95 -25.22
C GLY A 298 -15.68 -4.50 -23.85
N LYS A 299 -15.44 -5.79 -23.58
CA LYS A 299 -15.77 -6.40 -22.29
C LYS A 299 -14.75 -6.01 -21.24
N LEU A 300 -15.24 -5.58 -20.07
CA LEU A 300 -14.40 -5.41 -18.90
C LEU A 300 -14.01 -6.78 -18.35
N THR A 301 -12.70 -7.06 -18.43
CA THR A 301 -12.08 -8.25 -17.88
C THR A 301 -10.82 -7.85 -17.13
N GLY A 302 -10.46 -8.60 -16.10
CA GLY A 302 -9.16 -8.51 -15.44
C GLY A 302 -8.88 -7.15 -14.78
N PHE A 303 -8.87 -7.15 -13.46
CA PHE A 303 -8.35 -6.06 -12.63
C PHE A 303 -8.03 -6.65 -11.27
N SER A 304 -6.83 -6.39 -10.74
CA SER A 304 -6.41 -6.95 -9.44
C SER A 304 -7.36 -6.54 -8.31
N SER A 305 -7.96 -5.36 -8.40
CA SER A 305 -8.97 -4.86 -7.44
C SER A 305 -10.42 -5.05 -7.93
N GLY A 306 -10.68 -5.96 -8.87
CA GLY A 306 -12.04 -6.35 -9.26
C GLY A 306 -12.67 -5.55 -10.42
N VAL A 307 -13.47 -6.24 -11.23
CA VAL A 307 -14.03 -5.68 -12.47
C VAL A 307 -15.01 -4.52 -12.22
N GLU A 308 -15.71 -4.54 -11.09
CA GLU A 308 -16.62 -3.46 -10.67
C GLU A 308 -15.87 -2.14 -10.47
N ASN A 309 -14.78 -2.14 -9.69
CA ASN A 309 -13.93 -0.97 -9.48
C ASN A 309 -13.33 -0.44 -10.79
N LYS A 310 -12.97 -1.34 -11.72
CA LYS A 310 -12.54 -0.94 -13.06
C LYS A 310 -13.63 -0.21 -13.85
N GLY A 311 -14.88 -0.67 -13.74
CA GLY A 311 -16.04 0.01 -14.33
C GLY A 311 -16.20 1.43 -13.77
N HIS A 312 -16.24 1.56 -12.44
CA HIS A 312 -16.30 2.85 -11.74
C HIS A 312 -15.21 3.82 -12.19
N LEU A 313 -13.96 3.37 -12.29
CA LEU A 313 -12.85 4.21 -12.75
C LEU A 313 -13.02 4.67 -14.20
N LEU A 314 -13.51 3.81 -15.08
CA LEU A 314 -13.76 4.15 -16.48
C LEU A 314 -14.95 5.10 -16.63
N ASP A 315 -16.02 4.88 -15.87
CA ASP A 315 -17.18 5.79 -15.84
C ASP A 315 -16.78 7.17 -15.32
N TYR A 316 -15.91 7.23 -14.31
CA TYR A 316 -15.32 8.47 -13.82
C TYR A 316 -14.48 9.19 -14.89
N GLU A 317 -13.56 8.48 -15.54
CA GLU A 317 -12.63 9.11 -16.50
C GLU A 317 -13.27 9.47 -17.85
N ILE A 318 -14.19 8.64 -18.35
CA ILE A 318 -14.74 8.74 -19.70
C ILE A 318 -16.10 9.42 -19.70
N MET A 319 -16.98 9.03 -18.77
CA MET A 319 -18.36 9.51 -18.71
C MET A 319 -18.51 10.70 -17.74
N GLY A 320 -17.49 10.99 -16.93
CA GLY A 320 -17.52 12.06 -15.94
C GLY A 320 -18.40 11.76 -14.73
N VAL A 321 -18.79 10.50 -14.52
CA VAL A 321 -19.64 10.10 -13.39
C VAL A 321 -18.90 10.37 -12.08
N ARG A 322 -19.52 11.13 -11.18
CA ARG A 322 -18.93 11.43 -9.87
C ARG A 322 -19.44 10.46 -8.80
N PRO A 323 -18.57 10.06 -7.85
CA PRO A 323 -18.96 9.16 -6.75
C PRO A 323 -20.08 9.71 -5.85
N GLU A 324 -20.25 11.02 -5.80
CA GLU A 324 -21.29 11.70 -5.01
C GLU A 324 -22.68 11.58 -5.66
N GLU A 325 -22.74 11.23 -6.95
CA GLU A 325 -23.96 11.18 -7.76
C GLU A 325 -24.57 9.77 -7.86
N SER A 326 -23.91 8.75 -7.28
CA SER A 326 -24.27 7.32 -7.35
C SER A 326 -24.78 6.77 -6.03
#